data_AF-A0A522TD34-F1
#
_entry.id   AF-A0A522TD34-F1
#
_cell.length_a   1.000
_cell.length_b   1.000
_cell.length_c   1.000
_cell.angle_alpha   90.00
_cell.angle_beta   90.00
_cell.angle_gamma   90.00
#
_symmetry.space_group_name_H-M   'P 1'
#
loop_
_entity.id
_entity.type
_entity.pdbx_description
1 polymer ?
#
loop_
_entity_poly.entity_id
_entity_poly.type
_entity_poly.pdbx_seq_one_letter_code
_entity_poly.pdbx_strand_id
1 'polypeptide(L)'
;MDRRTWMKLAATAGAAAAVSGSGIVAQTARPAPRRNTPLDIPEPKDWTGHNRALDRYYRAPGYPAFDPHPRYLGELAGSWHAMGLQYGERAGDLIRMVYEGWYRELLPIQGSPEVMAEYLHHQNAYYELLVPEALEFMHGLADGAATELQRSAFPHELTNFEKILMINSYFGLQGKPPHSATAELAPEEDDFHCCSGAIMLPASTGSKTIHCSSEDQHFFPQEYLVTFIARPSDKRAHRFTVTDSAGEIGSEHAMNERGVAVSGYAGGGMGILAPTLAQPFSGYRRPGLDWQVGNFYATSFGDSARHAVELLTVGRPEYRAKSGYKIVIGKCTRGANWMVSDAQHAFVVESIPADQHGTARYAIRKPGDMGERNAAYIVSTNNVEARDSYNEDNAYDPGHPMRQHGNAEQRPSYFGLNITGTRFWTFMWLIRRHYGAITPATVQGWRRTHFVLDRTGVRHDTVPVDGREVPTHLVPRIGTLCWHASGPAGVDTFKGIDVYVTLSTAQDRTTFRTKGRPCEWQGPWDELRLS
;
A
#
# COMPACT_ATOMS: atom_id res chain seq x y z
N MET A 1 -23.08 31.54 -12.42
CA MET A 1 -22.90 30.15 -11.90
C MET A 1 -24.26 29.69 -11.39
N ASP A 2 -24.76 28.56 -11.90
CA ASP A 2 -26.13 28.05 -11.69
C ASP A 2 -26.30 27.41 -10.30
N ARG A 3 -27.48 27.60 -9.70
CA ARG A 3 -27.94 26.99 -8.43
C ARG A 3 -27.83 25.45 -8.41
N ARG A 4 -27.82 24.79 -9.57
CA ARG A 4 -27.51 23.35 -9.69
C ARG A 4 -26.04 22.99 -9.43
N THR A 5 -25.10 23.92 -9.60
CA THR A 5 -23.68 23.71 -9.28
C THR A 5 -23.44 23.75 -7.77
N TRP A 6 -24.22 24.54 -7.02
CA TRP A 6 -24.17 24.59 -5.56
C TRP A 6 -24.65 23.30 -4.88
N MET A 7 -25.66 22.61 -5.45
CA MET A 7 -26.15 21.36 -4.87
C MET A 7 -25.23 20.15 -5.10
N LYS A 8 -24.32 20.19 -6.08
CA LYS A 8 -23.31 19.13 -6.27
C LYS A 8 -22.11 19.29 -5.34
N LEU A 9 -21.69 20.53 -5.04
CA LEU A 9 -20.60 20.80 -4.08
C LEU A 9 -21.00 20.57 -2.62
N ALA A 10 -22.29 20.71 -2.28
CA ALA A 10 -22.80 20.37 -0.96
C ALA A 10 -22.95 18.85 -0.72
N ALA A 11 -22.99 18.04 -1.78
CA ALA A 11 -23.09 16.58 -1.68
C ALA A 11 -21.73 15.90 -1.40
N THR A 12 -20.61 16.51 -1.81
CA THR A 12 -19.25 15.96 -1.60
C THR A 12 -18.65 16.27 -0.23
N ALA A 13 -19.22 17.22 0.53
CA ALA A 13 -18.80 17.51 1.91
C ALA A 13 -19.72 16.86 2.97
N GLY A 14 -20.78 16.17 2.55
CA GLY A 14 -21.87 15.69 3.41
C GLY A 14 -21.99 14.17 3.56
N ALA A 15 -21.17 13.37 2.87
CA ALA A 15 -21.23 11.90 2.98
C ALA A 15 -20.58 11.33 4.27
N ALA A 16 -19.91 12.16 5.07
CA ALA A 16 -19.28 11.76 6.32
C ALA A 16 -20.06 12.19 7.59
N ALA A 17 -21.23 12.82 7.47
CA ALA A 17 -22.01 13.24 8.65
C ALA A 17 -23.49 13.47 8.34
N ALA A 18 -24.30 12.41 8.30
CA ALA A 18 -25.68 12.35 8.80
C ALA A 18 -26.38 11.05 8.38
N VAL A 19 -26.40 10.05 9.27
CA VAL A 19 -27.49 9.07 9.30
C VAL A 19 -28.06 9.12 10.71
N SER A 20 -29.07 9.97 10.89
CA SER A 20 -29.93 9.96 12.06
C SER A 20 -31.06 8.95 11.84
N GLY A 21 -31.08 7.91 12.67
CA GLY A 21 -32.32 7.31 13.17
C GLY A 21 -32.92 6.16 12.36
N SER A 22 -32.50 4.93 12.69
CA SER A 22 -33.38 3.77 12.92
C SER A 22 -32.60 2.64 13.60
N GLY A 23 -32.65 2.66 14.93
CA GLY A 23 -32.44 1.55 15.88
C GLY A 23 -31.56 0.34 15.51
N ILE A 24 -30.26 0.46 15.75
CA ILE A 24 -29.50 -0.55 16.51
C ILE A 24 -28.65 0.25 17.51
N VAL A 25 -29.06 0.23 18.79
CA VAL A 25 -28.23 0.75 19.88
C VAL A 25 -27.10 -0.25 20.08
N ALA A 26 -26.02 -0.11 19.30
CA ALA A 26 -24.74 -0.70 19.68
C ALA A 26 -24.32 0.02 20.96
N GLN A 27 -24.48 -0.63 22.10
CA GLN A 27 -23.90 -0.17 23.35
C GLN A 27 -22.41 0.05 23.10
N THR A 28 -21.99 1.31 23.18
CA THR A 28 -20.58 1.69 23.15
C THR A 28 -19.91 1.10 24.38
N ALA A 29 -19.46 -0.15 24.28
CA ALA A 29 -18.58 -0.74 25.27
C ALA A 29 -17.30 0.11 25.27
N ARG A 30 -17.11 0.89 26.34
CA ARG A 30 -15.83 1.55 26.59
C ARG A 30 -14.79 0.44 26.80
N PRO A 31 -13.73 0.35 25.99
CA PRO A 31 -12.65 -0.59 26.27
C PRO A 31 -12.07 -0.24 27.65
N ALA A 32 -12.03 -1.23 28.54
CA ALA A 32 -11.45 -1.06 29.87
C ALA A 32 -9.95 -0.78 29.72
N PRO A 33 -9.42 0.35 30.23
CA PRO A 33 -7.99 0.61 30.16
C PRO A 33 -7.29 -0.24 31.22
N ARG A 34 -6.57 -1.27 30.78
CA ARG A 34 -5.48 -1.84 31.58
C ARG A 34 -4.21 -1.89 30.74
N ARG A 35 -3.12 -1.43 31.36
CA ARG A 35 -1.76 -1.57 30.85
C ARG A 35 -1.51 -3.06 30.58
N ASN A 36 -1.32 -3.42 29.32
CA ASN A 36 -0.59 -4.63 28.98
C ASN A 36 0.73 -4.56 29.75
N THR A 37 1.09 -5.62 30.47
CA THR A 37 2.44 -5.77 30.98
C THR A 37 3.35 -5.61 29.76
N PRO A 38 4.23 -4.59 29.71
CA PRO A 38 5.09 -4.39 28.56
C PRO A 38 5.85 -5.69 28.34
N LEU A 39 5.68 -6.32 27.17
CA LEU A 39 6.64 -7.32 26.75
C LEU A 39 7.97 -6.59 26.68
N ASP A 40 8.97 -7.09 27.40
CA ASP A 40 10.32 -6.51 27.48
C ASP A 40 11.07 -6.81 26.18
N ILE A 41 10.57 -6.25 25.07
CA ILE A 41 11.27 -6.21 23.80
C ILE A 41 11.93 -4.84 23.75
N PRO A 42 13.25 -4.75 23.97
CA PRO A 42 13.93 -3.47 23.96
C PRO A 42 13.81 -2.85 22.56
N GLU A 43 13.31 -1.62 22.52
CA GLU A 43 13.39 -0.79 21.32
C GLU A 43 14.85 -0.66 20.86
N PRO A 44 15.10 -0.59 19.54
CA PRO A 44 16.43 -0.32 19.03
C PRO A 44 16.94 1.02 19.58
N LYS A 45 18.06 1.00 20.32
CA LYS A 45 18.59 2.18 21.03
C LYS A 45 18.92 3.37 20.12
N ASP A 46 19.15 3.09 18.83
CA ASP A 46 19.52 4.10 17.85
C ASP A 46 18.30 4.81 17.24
N TRP A 47 17.09 4.34 17.54
CA TRP A 47 15.84 5.01 17.17
C TRP A 47 15.61 6.19 18.10
N THR A 48 16.12 7.34 17.68
CA THR A 48 16.12 8.59 18.45
C THR A 48 15.38 9.73 17.75
N GLY A 49 14.94 9.51 16.51
CA GLY A 49 14.06 10.42 15.81
C GLY A 49 12.65 10.41 16.38
N HIS A 50 11.82 11.39 16.03
CA HIS A 50 10.41 11.39 16.41
C HIS A 50 9.59 12.31 15.51
N ASN A 51 8.29 12.04 15.41
CA ASN A 51 7.35 12.92 14.72
C ASN A 51 6.78 13.96 15.70
N ARG A 52 7.02 15.25 15.42
CA ARG A 52 6.61 16.36 16.30
C ARG A 52 5.11 16.69 16.27
N ALA A 53 4.36 16.10 15.34
CA ALA A 53 2.95 16.40 15.08
C ALA A 53 2.03 15.20 15.33
N LEU A 54 2.57 14.09 15.84
CA LEU A 54 1.84 12.84 16.01
C LEU A 54 0.62 12.96 16.94
N ASP A 55 0.66 13.89 17.89
CA ASP A 55 -0.45 14.21 18.80
C ASP A 55 -1.62 14.91 18.10
N ARG A 56 -1.37 15.54 16.95
CA ARG A 56 -2.38 16.21 16.12
C ARG A 56 -3.05 15.26 15.14
N TYR A 57 -2.46 14.10 14.88
CA TYR A 57 -3.01 13.13 13.95
C TYR A 57 -4.36 12.62 14.45
N TYR A 58 -5.32 12.57 13.54
CA TYR A 58 -6.64 12.10 13.84
C TYR A 58 -6.57 10.67 14.35
N ARG A 59 -7.24 10.47 15.47
CA ARG A 59 -7.45 9.18 16.11
C ARG A 59 -8.91 9.08 16.48
N ALA A 60 -9.53 7.94 16.20
CA ALA A 60 -10.91 7.72 16.61
C ALA A 60 -11.04 7.83 18.15
N PRO A 61 -12.13 8.42 18.67
CA PRO A 61 -12.36 8.52 20.10
C PRO A 61 -12.33 7.15 20.79
N GLY A 62 -11.66 7.07 21.94
CA GLY A 62 -11.56 5.83 22.72
C GLY A 62 -10.34 4.96 22.43
N TYR A 63 -9.53 5.31 21.43
CA TYR A 63 -8.28 4.61 21.10
C TYR A 63 -7.05 5.29 21.75
N PRO A 64 -5.97 4.54 22.05
CA PRO A 64 -4.76 5.08 22.66
C PRO A 64 -3.92 5.89 21.66
N ALA A 65 -3.11 6.82 22.17
CA ALA A 65 -2.19 7.59 21.33
C ALA A 65 -1.24 6.70 20.52
N PHE A 66 -0.83 7.21 19.37
CA PHE A 66 0.18 6.53 18.55
C PHE A 66 1.54 6.60 19.26
N ASP A 67 2.24 5.47 19.28
CA ASP A 67 3.61 5.40 19.77
C ASP A 67 4.54 6.23 18.87
N PRO A 68 5.63 6.83 19.38
CA PRO A 68 6.53 7.68 18.59
C PRO A 68 7.21 6.92 17.43
N HIS A 69 7.38 5.61 17.59
CA HIS A 69 7.94 4.69 16.60
C HIS A 69 6.92 3.60 16.25
N PRO A 70 7.11 2.87 15.14
CA PRO A 70 6.49 1.56 14.96
C PRO A 70 6.92 0.63 16.10
N ARG A 71 6.01 -0.19 16.63
CA ARG A 71 6.39 -1.14 17.69
C ARG A 71 7.35 -2.18 17.12
N TYR A 72 8.59 -2.18 17.59
CA TYR A 72 9.56 -3.21 17.20
C TYR A 72 9.23 -4.54 17.87
N LEU A 73 8.92 -5.57 17.07
CA LEU A 73 8.58 -6.90 17.58
C LEU A 73 9.81 -7.79 17.75
N GLY A 74 11.02 -7.28 17.47
CA GLY A 74 12.22 -8.07 17.46
C GLY A 74 12.33 -8.98 16.23
N GLU A 75 13.08 -10.05 16.41
CA GLU A 75 13.13 -11.12 15.42
C GLU A 75 12.03 -12.15 15.69
N LEU A 76 11.31 -12.54 14.65
CA LEU A 76 10.34 -13.62 14.62
C LEU A 76 11.03 -14.80 13.93
N ALA A 77 11.11 -15.97 14.57
CA ALA A 77 11.83 -17.12 14.02
C ALA A 77 11.02 -18.43 14.12
N GLY A 78 11.24 -19.34 13.17
CA GLY A 78 10.61 -20.67 13.15
C GLY A 78 9.78 -20.92 11.90
N SER A 79 8.81 -21.83 11.99
CA SER A 79 7.82 -22.01 10.92
C SER A 79 7.01 -20.73 10.71
N TRP A 80 6.34 -20.61 9.56
CA TRP A 80 5.47 -19.48 9.26
C TRP A 80 4.42 -19.27 10.35
N HIS A 81 3.75 -20.34 10.78
CA HIS A 81 2.81 -20.31 11.91
C HIS A 81 3.47 -19.85 13.22
N ALA A 82 4.64 -20.37 13.57
CA ALA A 82 5.32 -19.99 14.82
C ALA A 82 5.78 -18.51 14.82
N MET A 83 6.19 -17.98 13.67
CA MET A 83 6.48 -16.55 13.53
C MET A 83 5.20 -15.73 13.65
N GLY A 84 4.10 -16.21 13.08
CA GLY A 84 2.78 -15.59 13.24
C GLY A 84 2.31 -15.53 14.68
N LEU A 85 2.46 -16.61 15.42
CA LEU A 85 2.13 -16.69 16.84
C LEU A 85 2.89 -15.62 17.63
N GLN A 86 4.21 -15.55 17.42
CA GLN A 86 5.05 -14.53 18.06
C GLN A 86 4.62 -13.11 17.71
N TYR A 87 4.27 -12.84 16.45
CA TYR A 87 3.73 -11.53 16.07
C TYR A 87 2.42 -11.26 16.84
N GLY A 88 1.44 -12.15 16.73
CA GLY A 88 0.14 -11.99 17.37
C GLY A 88 0.24 -11.75 18.89
N GLU A 89 1.11 -12.49 19.57
CA GLU A 89 1.37 -12.32 21.01
C GLU A 89 1.98 -10.95 21.35
N ARG A 90 2.86 -10.43 20.48
CA ARG A 90 3.61 -9.17 20.71
C ARG A 90 2.85 -7.91 20.31
N ALA A 91 1.85 -8.04 19.44
CA ALA A 91 1.13 -6.91 18.87
C ALA A 91 -0.40 -7.07 18.83
N GLY A 92 -0.97 -8.05 19.52
CA GLY A 92 -2.41 -8.36 19.46
C GLY A 92 -3.32 -7.17 19.77
N ASP A 93 -2.90 -6.28 20.66
CA ASP A 93 -3.62 -5.05 21.00
C ASP A 93 -3.69 -4.08 19.82
N LEU A 94 -2.57 -3.89 19.10
CA LEU A 94 -2.52 -3.06 17.90
C LEU A 94 -3.31 -3.71 16.75
N ILE A 95 -3.16 -5.03 16.55
CA ILE A 95 -3.90 -5.80 15.55
C ILE A 95 -5.41 -5.62 15.74
N ARG A 96 -5.88 -5.71 16.99
CA ARG A 96 -7.30 -5.46 17.33
C ARG A 96 -7.74 -4.05 16.92
N MET A 97 -6.91 -3.02 17.16
CA MET A 97 -7.25 -1.63 16.82
C MET A 97 -7.28 -1.42 15.30
N VAL A 98 -6.35 -2.01 14.56
CA VAL A 98 -6.34 -2.00 13.08
C VAL A 98 -7.58 -2.69 12.53
N TYR A 99 -7.88 -3.90 12.99
CA TYR A 99 -9.11 -4.61 12.62
C TYR A 99 -10.36 -3.75 12.86
N GLU A 100 -10.51 -3.17 14.06
CA GLU A 100 -11.69 -2.37 14.39
C GLU A 100 -11.82 -1.10 13.55
N GLY A 101 -10.72 -0.45 13.18
CA GLY A 101 -10.73 0.74 12.32
C GLY A 101 -11.18 0.37 10.92
N TRP A 102 -10.50 -0.58 10.28
CA TRP A 102 -10.80 -0.99 8.92
C TRP A 102 -12.14 -1.70 8.77
N TYR A 103 -12.55 -2.50 9.76
CA TYR A 103 -13.87 -3.13 9.74
C TYR A 103 -15.00 -2.09 9.65
N ARG A 104 -14.87 -0.96 10.38
CA ARG A 104 -15.85 0.14 10.31
C ARG A 104 -15.89 0.82 8.96
N GLU A 105 -14.78 0.86 8.23
CA GLU A 105 -14.70 1.42 6.88
C GLU A 105 -15.24 0.47 5.83
N LEU A 106 -14.97 -0.84 5.99
CA LEU A 106 -15.41 -1.86 5.06
C LEU A 106 -16.89 -2.21 5.19
N LEU A 107 -17.48 -2.14 6.39
CA LEU A 107 -18.88 -2.51 6.60
C LEU A 107 -19.86 -1.69 5.73
N PRO A 108 -19.77 -0.35 5.61
CA PRO A 108 -20.60 0.43 4.68
C PRO A 108 -20.39 0.09 3.20
N ILE A 109 -19.21 -0.41 2.81
CA ILE A 109 -18.85 -0.75 1.43
C ILE A 109 -19.41 -2.13 1.07
N GLN A 110 -19.19 -3.10 1.96
CA GLN A 110 -19.54 -4.51 1.77
C GLN A 110 -20.99 -4.81 2.14
N GLY A 111 -21.62 -3.97 2.95
CA GLY A 111 -23.00 -4.09 3.38
C GLY A 111 -23.21 -5.05 4.55
N SER A 112 -22.43 -6.14 4.65
CA SER A 112 -22.52 -7.08 5.77
C SER A 112 -21.24 -7.89 6.04
N PRO A 113 -21.07 -8.46 7.26
CA PRO A 113 -20.00 -9.40 7.58
C PRO A 113 -19.98 -10.64 6.69
N GLU A 114 -21.14 -11.16 6.29
CA GLU A 114 -21.24 -12.38 5.49
C GLU A 114 -20.67 -12.18 4.08
N VAL A 115 -20.91 -11.01 3.47
CA VAL A 115 -20.35 -10.65 2.16
C VAL A 115 -18.83 -10.46 2.23
N MET A 116 -18.34 -9.94 3.35
CA MET A 116 -16.90 -9.89 3.65
C MET A 116 -16.31 -11.29 3.77
N ALA A 117 -16.90 -12.16 4.60
CA ALA A 117 -16.46 -13.53 4.81
C ALA A 117 -16.44 -14.35 3.52
N GLU A 118 -17.48 -14.23 2.68
CA GLU A 118 -17.53 -14.89 1.36
C GLU A 118 -16.32 -14.49 0.49
N TYR A 119 -16.03 -13.19 0.38
CA TYR A 119 -14.86 -12.71 -0.35
C TYR A 119 -13.56 -13.30 0.22
N LEU A 120 -13.43 -13.28 1.54
CA LEU A 120 -12.24 -13.77 2.24
C LEU A 120 -12.03 -15.27 2.01
N HIS A 121 -13.08 -16.08 1.94
CA HIS A 121 -12.96 -17.49 1.59
C HIS A 121 -12.43 -17.70 0.15
N HIS A 122 -12.91 -16.91 -0.81
CA HIS A 122 -12.37 -16.95 -2.17
C HIS A 122 -10.92 -16.47 -2.25
N GLN A 123 -10.57 -15.47 -1.46
CA GLN A 123 -9.20 -14.96 -1.34
C GLN A 123 -8.26 -15.99 -0.70
N ASN A 124 -8.72 -16.66 0.35
CA ASN A 124 -8.03 -17.77 1.01
C ASN A 124 -7.73 -18.90 0.00
N ALA A 125 -8.73 -19.33 -0.77
CA ALA A 125 -8.55 -20.38 -1.78
C ALA A 125 -7.51 -19.98 -2.86
N TYR A 126 -7.46 -18.71 -3.24
CA TYR A 126 -6.44 -18.22 -4.17
C TYR A 126 -5.03 -18.26 -3.55
N TYR A 127 -4.88 -17.81 -2.30
CA TYR A 127 -3.60 -17.85 -1.58
C TYR A 127 -3.12 -19.27 -1.28
N GLU A 128 -4.03 -20.23 -1.04
CA GLU A 128 -3.66 -21.63 -0.85
C GLU A 128 -2.92 -22.20 -2.08
N LEU A 129 -3.29 -21.76 -3.27
CA LEU A 129 -2.64 -22.16 -4.52
C LEU A 129 -1.32 -21.43 -4.74
N LEU A 130 -1.26 -20.13 -4.43
CA LEU A 130 -0.15 -19.25 -4.79
C LEU A 130 0.96 -19.18 -3.73
N VAL A 131 0.57 -18.95 -2.48
CA VAL A 131 1.45 -18.61 -1.35
C VAL A 131 0.86 -19.16 -0.04
N PRO A 132 0.77 -20.49 0.12
CA PRO A 132 0.22 -21.09 1.35
C PRO A 132 1.03 -20.69 2.60
N GLU A 133 2.31 -20.34 2.43
CA GLU A 133 3.15 -19.83 3.52
C GLU A 133 2.63 -18.54 4.16
N ALA A 134 1.98 -17.67 3.37
CA ALA A 134 1.34 -16.46 3.89
C ALA A 134 0.14 -16.82 4.78
N LEU A 135 -0.66 -17.82 4.39
CA LEU A 135 -1.80 -18.29 5.17
C LEU A 135 -1.35 -18.91 6.49
N GLU A 136 -0.29 -19.73 6.49
CA GLU A 136 0.28 -20.27 7.73
C GLU A 136 0.73 -19.16 8.70
N PHE A 137 1.38 -18.10 8.19
CA PHE A 137 1.75 -16.95 8.99
C PHE A 137 0.50 -16.26 9.56
N MET A 138 -0.50 -15.96 8.72
CA MET A 138 -1.75 -15.32 9.13
C MET A 138 -2.53 -16.14 10.17
N HIS A 139 -2.55 -17.47 10.05
CA HIS A 139 -3.11 -18.36 11.08
C HIS A 139 -2.37 -18.21 12.41
N GLY A 140 -1.04 -18.18 12.39
CA GLY A 140 -0.24 -17.88 13.57
C GLY A 140 -0.60 -16.53 14.20
N LEU A 141 -0.74 -15.47 13.40
CA LEU A 141 -1.19 -14.16 13.90
C LEU A 141 -2.55 -14.25 14.60
N ALA A 142 -3.50 -14.94 13.97
CA ALA A 142 -4.85 -15.09 14.48
C ALA A 142 -4.86 -15.82 15.83
N ASP A 143 -4.02 -16.84 15.99
CA ASP A 143 -3.85 -17.59 17.24
C ASP A 143 -3.18 -16.73 18.32
N GLY A 144 -2.08 -16.05 18.01
CA GLY A 144 -1.36 -15.22 18.97
C GLY A 144 -2.14 -13.98 19.41
N ALA A 145 -2.90 -13.38 18.50
CA ALA A 145 -3.75 -12.23 18.79
C ALA A 145 -5.15 -12.63 19.32
N ALA A 146 -5.45 -13.93 19.47
CA ALA A 146 -6.81 -14.41 19.72
C ALA A 146 -7.49 -13.75 20.93
N THR A 147 -6.76 -13.61 22.04
CA THR A 147 -7.28 -12.98 23.26
C THR A 147 -7.67 -11.52 23.03
N GLU A 148 -6.88 -10.79 22.25
CA GLU A 148 -7.18 -9.40 21.92
C GLU A 148 -8.31 -9.31 20.88
N LEU A 149 -8.27 -10.11 19.81
CA LEU A 149 -9.34 -10.13 18.80
C LEU A 149 -10.72 -10.50 19.36
N GLN A 150 -10.77 -11.30 20.45
CA GLN A 150 -12.01 -11.59 21.20
C GLN A 150 -12.48 -10.43 22.08
N ARG A 151 -11.60 -9.48 22.43
CA ARG A 151 -11.93 -8.23 23.13
C ARG A 151 -12.35 -7.11 22.18
N SER A 152 -12.37 -7.39 20.87
CA SER A 152 -12.75 -6.40 19.88
C SER A 152 -14.16 -5.86 20.13
N ALA A 153 -14.43 -4.64 19.68
CA ALA A 153 -15.80 -4.14 19.54
C ALA A 153 -16.67 -4.99 18.58
N PHE A 154 -16.05 -5.82 17.74
CA PHE A 154 -16.70 -6.69 16.75
C PHE A 154 -16.20 -8.14 16.89
N PRO A 155 -16.38 -8.78 18.07
CA PRO A 155 -15.68 -10.02 18.39
C PRO A 155 -16.25 -11.24 17.66
N HIS A 156 -17.52 -11.18 17.24
CA HIS A 156 -18.27 -12.31 16.68
C HIS A 156 -18.66 -12.14 15.20
N GLU A 157 -18.30 -11.01 14.57
CA GLU A 157 -18.67 -10.73 13.17
C GLU A 157 -17.86 -11.58 12.17
N LEU A 158 -16.61 -11.88 12.52
CA LEU A 158 -15.67 -12.70 11.76
C LEU A 158 -14.88 -13.59 12.73
N THR A 159 -14.44 -14.76 12.27
CA THR A 159 -13.46 -15.58 13.00
C THR A 159 -12.13 -14.85 13.12
N ASN A 160 -11.28 -15.21 14.09
CA ASN A 160 -9.99 -14.54 14.27
C ASN A 160 -9.11 -14.61 13.01
N PHE A 161 -9.14 -15.73 12.28
CA PHE A 161 -8.43 -15.84 11.02
C PHE A 161 -9.00 -14.92 9.94
N GLU A 162 -10.33 -14.87 9.78
CA GLU A 162 -10.97 -13.94 8.85
C GLU A 162 -10.66 -12.47 9.19
N LYS A 163 -10.53 -12.10 10.48
CA LYS A 163 -10.09 -10.76 10.88
C LYS A 163 -8.68 -10.43 10.37
N ILE A 164 -7.73 -11.37 10.47
CA ILE A 164 -6.36 -11.19 9.95
C ILE A 164 -6.35 -11.18 8.42
N LEU A 165 -7.11 -12.07 7.78
CA LEU A 165 -7.21 -12.09 6.32
C LEU A 165 -7.91 -10.84 5.78
N MET A 166 -8.88 -10.27 6.51
CA MET A 166 -9.53 -8.99 6.21
C MET A 166 -8.51 -7.86 6.21
N ILE A 167 -7.63 -7.80 7.21
CA ILE A 167 -6.53 -6.84 7.26
C ILE A 167 -5.67 -6.96 5.99
N ASN A 168 -5.21 -8.17 5.65
CA ASN A 168 -4.35 -8.41 4.49
C ASN A 168 -5.08 -8.40 3.13
N SER A 169 -6.39 -8.19 3.12
CA SER A 169 -7.23 -8.07 1.92
C SER A 169 -8.03 -6.77 1.91
N TYR A 170 -7.68 -5.81 2.78
CA TYR A 170 -8.45 -4.58 3.01
C TYR A 170 -8.68 -3.81 1.72
N PHE A 171 -7.65 -3.63 0.90
CA PHE A 171 -7.78 -2.91 -0.37
C PHE A 171 -8.61 -3.65 -1.41
N GLY A 172 -8.54 -4.97 -1.46
CA GLY A 172 -9.48 -5.77 -2.25
C GLY A 172 -10.93 -5.61 -1.80
N LEU A 173 -11.16 -5.52 -0.48
CA LEU A 173 -12.46 -5.29 0.14
C LEU A 173 -12.98 -3.84 0.01
N GLN A 174 -12.18 -2.89 -0.46
CA GLN A 174 -12.68 -1.58 -0.87
C GLN A 174 -13.54 -1.66 -2.16
N GLY A 175 -13.41 -2.77 -2.92
CA GLY A 175 -14.26 -3.04 -4.07
C GLY A 175 -15.67 -3.47 -3.65
N LYS A 176 -16.69 -2.72 -4.09
CA LYS A 176 -18.10 -3.03 -3.79
C LYS A 176 -18.50 -4.43 -4.30
N PRO A 177 -19.40 -5.13 -3.58
CA PRO A 177 -19.95 -6.40 -4.04
C PRO A 177 -20.76 -6.24 -5.34
N PRO A 178 -20.95 -7.32 -6.11
CA PRO A 178 -21.77 -7.30 -7.30
C PRO A 178 -23.22 -6.91 -6.98
N HIS A 179 -23.78 -6.01 -7.79
CA HIS A 179 -25.19 -5.58 -7.69
C HIS A 179 -25.95 -5.74 -9.02
N SER A 180 -25.25 -6.15 -10.09
CA SER A 180 -25.82 -6.35 -11.42
C SER A 180 -25.46 -7.73 -11.97
N ALA A 181 -26.35 -8.28 -12.80
CA ALA A 181 -26.09 -9.48 -13.58
C ALA A 181 -25.26 -9.19 -14.85
N THR A 182 -25.23 -7.93 -15.31
CA THR A 182 -24.50 -7.51 -16.51
C THR A 182 -23.17 -6.87 -16.14
N ALA A 183 -22.13 -7.19 -16.91
CA ALA A 183 -20.82 -6.56 -16.74
C ALA A 183 -20.88 -5.11 -17.23
N GLU A 184 -20.48 -4.20 -16.35
CA GLU A 184 -20.37 -2.77 -16.64
C GLU A 184 -18.97 -2.31 -16.26
N LEU A 185 -18.50 -1.23 -16.87
CA LEU A 185 -17.25 -0.61 -16.42
C LEU A 185 -17.46 -0.08 -15.00
N ALA A 186 -16.49 -0.34 -14.13
CA ALA A 186 -16.52 0.17 -12.77
C ALA A 186 -16.65 1.71 -12.80
N PRO A 187 -17.53 2.29 -11.96
CA PRO A 187 -17.66 3.74 -11.89
C PRO A 187 -16.31 4.31 -11.49
N GLU A 188 -15.93 5.43 -12.09
CA GLU A 188 -14.69 6.12 -11.74
C GLU A 188 -14.78 6.57 -10.27
N GLU A 189 -13.81 6.18 -9.44
CA GLU A 189 -13.72 6.67 -8.06
C GLU A 189 -12.88 7.94 -8.03
N ASP A 190 -13.32 8.93 -7.25
CA ASP A 190 -12.62 10.20 -7.06
C ASP A 190 -11.69 10.19 -5.83
N ASP A 191 -11.87 9.21 -4.93
CA ASP A 191 -11.07 9.04 -3.70
C ASP A 191 -9.92 8.05 -3.93
N PHE A 192 -8.69 8.56 -3.98
CA PHE A 192 -7.50 7.74 -4.19
C PHE A 192 -6.55 7.84 -3.01
N HIS A 193 -6.29 6.70 -2.35
CA HIS A 193 -5.05 6.48 -1.60
C HIS A 193 -3.90 6.41 -2.60
N CYS A 194 -2.81 7.12 -2.32
CA CYS A 194 -1.87 7.51 -3.35
C CYS A 194 -0.42 7.20 -2.95
N CYS A 195 0.02 5.95 -2.91
CA CYS A 195 1.43 5.63 -2.63
C CYS A 195 2.42 6.11 -3.72
N SER A 196 3.68 6.40 -3.38
CA SER A 196 4.71 6.76 -4.37
C SER A 196 6.09 6.23 -4.06
N GLY A 197 6.83 5.85 -5.09
CA GLY A 197 8.23 5.48 -4.95
C GLY A 197 9.07 5.62 -6.20
N ALA A 198 10.36 5.38 -5.99
CA ALA A 198 11.38 5.41 -7.02
C ALA A 198 12.52 4.45 -6.66
N ILE A 199 13.11 3.85 -7.69
CA ILE A 199 14.33 3.08 -7.59
C ILE A 199 15.42 3.80 -8.39
N MET A 200 16.55 4.04 -7.76
CA MET A 200 17.73 4.69 -8.34
C MET A 200 18.89 3.69 -8.30
N LEU A 201 19.37 3.26 -9.46
CA LEU A 201 20.49 2.31 -9.59
C LEU A 201 21.85 2.99 -9.41
N PRO A 202 22.95 2.23 -9.21
CA PRO A 202 24.29 2.80 -9.00
C PRO A 202 24.73 3.82 -10.05
N ALA A 203 24.29 3.72 -11.30
CA ALA A 203 24.61 4.71 -12.33
C ALA A 203 23.99 6.11 -12.07
N SER A 204 22.86 6.20 -11.35
CA SER A 204 22.24 7.48 -10.97
C SER A 204 22.63 7.96 -9.57
N THR A 205 23.07 7.08 -8.68
CA THR A 205 23.49 7.42 -7.31
C THR A 205 25.01 7.56 -7.15
N GLY A 206 25.77 6.99 -8.08
CA GLY A 206 27.23 6.88 -8.04
C GLY A 206 27.77 5.67 -7.27
N SER A 207 26.93 4.89 -6.55
CA SER A 207 27.44 3.77 -5.75
C SER A 207 26.45 2.64 -5.43
N LYS A 208 25.20 2.96 -5.05
CA LYS A 208 24.26 2.00 -4.47
C LYS A 208 22.88 2.06 -5.12
N THR A 209 22.15 0.97 -5.08
CA THR A 209 20.71 1.00 -5.39
C THR A 209 19.99 1.60 -4.19
N ILE A 210 19.20 2.64 -4.42
CA ILE A 210 18.29 3.22 -3.43
C ILE A 210 16.86 2.92 -3.89
N HIS A 211 16.07 2.30 -3.04
CA HIS A 211 14.64 2.06 -3.26
C HIS A 211 13.85 2.84 -2.21
N CYS A 212 13.07 3.83 -2.61
CA CYS A 212 12.19 4.56 -1.69
C CYS A 212 10.71 4.36 -2.05
N SER A 213 9.86 4.27 -1.04
CA SER A 213 8.41 4.25 -1.18
C SER A 213 7.72 4.97 -0.01
N SER A 214 6.44 5.30 -0.17
CA SER A 214 5.59 5.80 0.88
C SER A 214 4.21 5.20 0.85
N GLU A 215 3.67 4.96 2.03
CA GLU A 215 2.27 4.63 2.19
C GLU A 215 1.46 5.89 2.52
N ASP A 216 0.54 6.23 1.62
CA ASP A 216 -0.26 7.46 1.71
C ASP A 216 -1.73 7.08 1.99
N GLN A 217 -2.07 7.02 3.29
CA GLN A 217 -3.36 6.54 3.83
C GLN A 217 -3.95 7.53 4.85
N HIS A 218 -5.15 7.24 5.36
CA HIS A 218 -5.64 7.87 6.59
C HIS A 218 -4.75 7.47 7.79
N PHE A 219 -4.61 8.33 8.81
CA PHE A 219 -3.77 8.00 9.97
C PHE A 219 -4.39 6.96 10.89
N PHE A 220 -5.70 6.99 11.11
CA PHE A 220 -6.39 5.99 11.90
C PHE A 220 -7.14 5.01 10.99
N PRO A 221 -6.89 3.68 11.09
CA PRO A 221 -6.04 3.02 12.07
C PRO A 221 -4.58 2.77 11.63
N GLN A 222 -4.17 3.22 10.43
CA GLN A 222 -2.89 2.86 9.80
C GLN A 222 -1.65 3.10 10.69
N GLU A 223 -1.62 4.18 11.49
CA GLU A 223 -0.50 4.57 12.36
C GLU A 223 -0.23 3.61 13.55
N TYR A 224 -1.05 2.58 13.74
CA TYR A 224 -0.74 1.45 14.63
C TYR A 224 0.24 0.50 13.96
N LEU A 225 1.45 1.01 13.73
CA LEU A 225 2.51 0.33 13.01
C LEU A 225 3.31 -0.63 13.89
N VAL A 226 3.81 -1.69 13.26
CA VAL A 226 4.84 -2.58 13.82
C VAL A 226 6.04 -2.62 12.91
N THR A 227 7.14 -3.14 13.41
CA THR A 227 8.32 -3.46 12.62
C THR A 227 8.95 -4.73 13.14
N PHE A 228 9.40 -5.61 12.25
CA PHE A 228 10.02 -6.86 12.65
C PHE A 228 11.06 -7.33 11.65
N ILE A 229 11.82 -8.35 12.07
CA ILE A 229 12.67 -9.15 11.21
C ILE A 229 12.13 -10.58 11.23
N ALA A 230 11.73 -11.13 10.10
CA ALA A 230 11.33 -12.53 9.97
C ALA A 230 12.55 -13.39 9.64
N ARG A 231 12.70 -14.52 10.34
CA ARG A 231 13.71 -15.56 10.10
C ARG A 231 13.00 -16.92 9.94
N PRO A 232 12.39 -17.17 8.77
CA PRO A 232 11.70 -18.42 8.52
C PRO A 232 12.66 -19.63 8.59
N SER A 233 12.16 -20.76 9.06
CA SER A 233 12.86 -22.05 8.97
C SER A 233 12.67 -22.75 7.62
N ASP A 234 11.77 -22.24 6.76
CA ASP A 234 11.63 -22.69 5.37
C ASP A 234 12.91 -22.35 4.60
N LYS A 235 13.60 -23.38 4.12
CA LYS A 235 14.87 -23.27 3.40
C LYS A 235 14.75 -22.58 2.04
N ARG A 236 13.54 -22.44 1.50
CA ARG A 236 13.26 -21.70 0.27
C ARG A 236 13.06 -20.20 0.52
N ALA A 237 12.96 -19.80 1.78
CA ALA A 237 12.65 -18.43 2.15
C ALA A 237 13.88 -17.69 2.69
N HIS A 238 13.78 -16.38 2.62
CA HIS A 238 14.77 -15.42 3.06
C HIS A 238 14.38 -14.81 4.41
N ARG A 239 15.38 -14.35 5.15
CA ARG A 239 15.24 -13.43 6.27
C ARG A 239 14.92 -12.02 5.76
N PHE A 240 13.85 -11.42 6.23
CA PHE A 240 13.43 -10.10 5.72
C PHE A 240 12.97 -9.16 6.83
N THR A 241 12.95 -7.87 6.52
CA THR A 241 12.38 -6.83 7.39
C THR A 241 11.24 -6.11 6.70
N VAL A 242 10.27 -5.72 7.52
CA VAL A 242 8.98 -5.15 7.12
C VAL A 242 8.54 -4.15 8.19
N THR A 243 7.87 -3.07 7.77
CA THR A 243 7.19 -2.09 8.63
C THR A 243 5.81 -1.84 8.07
N ASP A 244 4.79 -2.18 8.86
CA ASP A 244 3.42 -2.28 8.39
C ASP A 244 2.44 -1.87 9.48
N SER A 245 1.17 -1.64 9.13
CA SER A 245 0.09 -1.65 10.11
C SER A 245 -0.03 -3.01 10.78
N ALA A 246 -0.30 -3.01 12.09
CA ALA A 246 -0.38 -4.24 12.87
C ALA A 246 -1.43 -5.20 12.30
N GLY A 247 -0.98 -6.40 11.91
CA GLY A 247 -1.80 -7.47 11.34
C GLY A 247 -1.46 -7.75 9.88
N GLU A 248 -0.81 -6.83 9.19
CA GLU A 248 -0.28 -7.04 7.84
C GLU A 248 1.05 -7.81 7.88
N ILE A 249 1.39 -8.49 6.78
CA ILE A 249 2.60 -9.34 6.70
C ILE A 249 3.66 -8.85 5.69
N GLY A 250 3.41 -7.76 4.96
CA GLY A 250 4.37 -7.17 4.01
C GLY A 250 4.07 -5.76 3.49
N SER A 251 2.99 -5.12 3.98
CA SER A 251 2.38 -3.83 3.59
C SER A 251 2.94 -3.13 2.36
N GLU A 252 3.68 -2.04 2.53
CA GLU A 252 4.12 -1.15 1.46
C GLU A 252 5.57 -1.37 1.05
N HIS A 253 6.45 -1.78 1.97
CA HIS A 253 7.89 -1.91 1.69
C HIS A 253 8.54 -3.02 2.52
N ALA A 254 9.22 -3.92 1.82
CA ALA A 254 9.95 -5.02 2.44
C ALA A 254 11.33 -5.19 1.77
N MET A 255 12.31 -5.69 2.52
CA MET A 255 13.62 -6.05 1.98
C MET A 255 14.14 -7.33 2.65
N ASN A 256 14.84 -8.18 1.88
CA ASN A 256 15.43 -9.43 2.38
C ASN A 256 16.97 -9.41 2.49
N GLU A 257 17.58 -10.46 3.05
CA GLU A 257 19.04 -10.54 3.21
C GLU A 257 19.80 -10.70 1.89
N ARG A 258 19.12 -10.89 0.76
CA ARG A 258 19.73 -10.84 -0.57
C ARG A 258 19.79 -9.43 -1.13
N GLY A 259 19.21 -8.44 -0.43
CA GLY A 259 19.10 -7.07 -0.89
C GLY A 259 17.99 -6.88 -1.92
N VAL A 260 17.07 -7.85 -2.06
CA VAL A 260 15.85 -7.67 -2.85
C VAL A 260 14.89 -6.83 -2.02
N ALA A 261 14.50 -5.68 -2.56
CA ALA A 261 13.53 -4.78 -1.94
C ALA A 261 12.31 -4.63 -2.84
N VAL A 262 11.12 -4.74 -2.26
CA VAL A 262 9.83 -4.70 -2.96
C VAL A 262 8.94 -3.67 -2.27
N SER A 263 8.23 -2.87 -3.07
CA SER A 263 7.15 -2.02 -2.58
C SER A 263 5.93 -2.09 -3.48
N GLY A 264 4.74 -2.01 -2.91
CA GLY A 264 3.47 -2.31 -3.58
C GLY A 264 2.49 -1.16 -3.49
N TYR A 265 1.83 -0.79 -4.59
CA TYR A 265 0.93 0.37 -4.69
C TYR A 265 -0.40 -0.04 -5.34
N ALA A 266 -1.44 0.75 -5.11
CA ALA A 266 -2.63 0.69 -5.96
C ALA A 266 -2.25 0.95 -7.42
N GLY A 267 -2.72 0.11 -8.34
CA GLY A 267 -2.47 0.21 -9.79
C GLY A 267 -3.60 0.90 -10.56
N GLY A 268 -3.58 0.73 -11.89
CA GLY A 268 -4.53 1.38 -12.81
C GLY A 268 -5.99 1.05 -12.54
N GLY A 269 -6.81 2.07 -12.28
CA GLY A 269 -8.23 1.93 -11.92
C GLY A 269 -9.23 2.19 -13.05
N MET A 270 -8.78 2.41 -14.28
CA MET A 270 -9.63 2.77 -15.42
C MET A 270 -9.85 1.62 -16.41
N GLY A 271 -11.03 1.59 -17.02
CA GLY A 271 -11.37 0.55 -18.00
C GLY A 271 -11.42 -0.86 -17.40
N ILE A 272 -11.71 -0.95 -16.10
CA ILE A 272 -11.79 -2.19 -15.33
C ILE A 272 -13.26 -2.56 -15.16
N LEU A 273 -13.61 -3.83 -15.39
CA LEU A 273 -14.99 -4.29 -15.22
C LEU A 273 -15.39 -4.35 -13.73
N ALA A 274 -16.62 -3.91 -13.45
CA ALA A 274 -17.30 -4.14 -12.18
C ALA A 274 -17.66 -5.62 -12.01
N PRO A 275 -17.77 -6.10 -10.76
CA PRO A 275 -18.17 -7.46 -10.50
C PRO A 275 -19.64 -7.70 -10.85
N THR A 276 -19.89 -8.88 -11.41
CA THR A 276 -21.24 -9.36 -11.74
C THR A 276 -21.68 -10.47 -10.81
N LEU A 277 -23.00 -10.67 -10.72
CA LEU A 277 -23.61 -11.83 -10.07
C LEU A 277 -23.35 -13.16 -10.83
N ALA A 278 -22.91 -13.09 -12.09
CA ALA A 278 -22.57 -14.28 -12.87
C ALA A 278 -21.28 -14.95 -12.38
N GLN A 279 -21.30 -16.28 -12.34
CA GLN A 279 -20.14 -17.13 -12.08
C GLN A 279 -19.39 -17.44 -13.40
N PRO A 280 -18.06 -17.59 -13.37
CA PRO A 280 -17.15 -17.28 -12.26
C PRO A 280 -17.07 -15.77 -12.03
N PHE A 281 -16.81 -15.34 -10.79
CA PHE A 281 -16.66 -13.92 -10.43
C PHE A 281 -15.87 -13.15 -11.50
N SER A 282 -16.55 -12.20 -12.15
CA SER A 282 -15.94 -11.35 -13.16
C SER A 282 -15.52 -10.01 -12.54
N GLY A 283 -14.60 -9.30 -13.19
CA GLY A 283 -14.25 -7.93 -12.80
C GLY A 283 -13.30 -7.81 -11.61
N TYR A 284 -13.31 -6.64 -10.98
CA TYR A 284 -12.30 -6.24 -10.01
C TYR A 284 -12.35 -7.01 -8.67
N ARG A 285 -13.44 -7.71 -8.37
CA ARG A 285 -13.59 -8.49 -7.14
C ARG A 285 -13.11 -9.94 -7.26
N ARG A 286 -12.57 -10.35 -8.41
CA ARG A 286 -12.02 -11.71 -8.56
C ARG A 286 -10.87 -11.92 -7.55
N PRO A 287 -10.67 -13.13 -7.00
CA PRO A 287 -9.51 -13.45 -6.14
C PRO A 287 -8.18 -13.22 -6.85
N GLY A 288 -7.19 -12.70 -6.13
CA GLY A 288 -5.92 -12.28 -6.73
C GLY A 288 -4.91 -11.86 -5.66
N LEU A 289 -3.69 -11.54 -6.05
CA LEU A 289 -2.62 -11.13 -5.14
C LEU A 289 -2.76 -9.65 -4.78
N ASP A 290 -3.20 -9.36 -3.55
CA ASP A 290 -3.15 -8.00 -2.97
C ASP A 290 -1.71 -7.51 -2.81
N TRP A 291 -1.47 -6.21 -2.97
CA TRP A 291 -0.10 -5.69 -3.05
C TRP A 291 0.73 -5.99 -1.80
N GLN A 292 0.13 -5.96 -0.60
CA GLN A 292 0.82 -6.24 0.65
C GLN A 292 1.29 -7.70 0.73
N VAL A 293 0.43 -8.63 0.31
CA VAL A 293 0.79 -10.05 0.26
C VAL A 293 1.78 -10.30 -0.88
N GLY A 294 1.73 -9.51 -1.96
CA GLY A 294 2.73 -9.52 -3.02
C GLY A 294 4.11 -9.10 -2.53
N ASN A 295 4.21 -8.07 -1.69
CA ASN A 295 5.47 -7.67 -1.06
C ASN A 295 6.03 -8.78 -0.17
N PHE A 296 5.19 -9.39 0.67
CA PHE A 296 5.57 -10.57 1.45
C PHE A 296 6.08 -11.70 0.55
N TYR A 297 5.33 -12.05 -0.50
CA TYR A 297 5.65 -13.15 -1.40
C TYR A 297 6.98 -12.94 -2.12
N ALA A 298 7.15 -11.78 -2.76
CA ALA A 298 8.34 -11.48 -3.53
C ALA A 298 9.57 -11.31 -2.64
N THR A 299 9.43 -10.71 -1.45
CA THR A 299 10.55 -10.50 -0.54
C THR A 299 10.96 -11.78 0.18
N SER A 300 9.98 -12.60 0.58
CA SER A 300 10.25 -13.87 1.27
C SER A 300 10.96 -14.87 0.38
N PHE A 301 10.66 -14.91 -0.92
CA PHE A 301 11.14 -15.99 -1.81
C PHE A 301 12.03 -15.51 -2.98
N GLY A 302 12.20 -14.20 -3.15
CA GLY A 302 12.98 -13.64 -4.24
C GLY A 302 14.49 -13.64 -3.98
N ASP A 303 15.23 -14.44 -4.75
CA ASP A 303 16.70 -14.45 -4.72
C ASP A 303 17.34 -13.22 -5.40
N SER A 304 16.59 -12.59 -6.31
CA SER A 304 16.99 -11.43 -7.10
C SER A 304 15.76 -10.63 -7.50
N ALA A 305 15.94 -9.41 -8.00
CA ALA A 305 14.82 -8.61 -8.51
C ALA A 305 14.09 -9.30 -9.67
N ARG A 306 14.82 -10.05 -10.51
CA ARG A 306 14.21 -10.82 -11.62
C ARG A 306 13.35 -11.97 -11.12
N HIS A 307 13.85 -12.73 -10.14
CA HIS A 307 13.07 -13.80 -9.53
C HIS A 307 11.82 -13.24 -8.83
N ALA A 308 11.94 -12.13 -8.12
CA ALA A 308 10.79 -11.43 -7.53
C ALA A 308 9.76 -10.98 -8.59
N VAL A 309 10.19 -10.49 -9.75
CA VAL A 309 9.28 -10.19 -10.86
C VAL A 309 8.57 -11.45 -11.36
N GLU A 310 9.30 -12.56 -11.56
CA GLU A 310 8.68 -13.84 -11.98
C GLU A 310 7.62 -14.33 -10.99
N LEU A 311 7.90 -14.22 -9.68
CA LEU A 311 6.93 -14.52 -8.62
C LEU A 311 5.67 -13.65 -8.77
N LEU A 312 5.83 -12.34 -8.97
CA LEU A 312 4.71 -11.40 -9.07
C LEU A 312 3.93 -11.46 -10.39
N THR A 313 4.51 -12.02 -11.46
CA THR A 313 3.85 -12.08 -12.77
C THR A 313 3.31 -13.46 -13.12
N VAL A 314 4.08 -14.52 -12.89
CA VAL A 314 3.71 -15.90 -13.31
C VAL A 314 3.73 -16.90 -12.15
N GLY A 315 4.15 -16.47 -10.97
CA GLY A 315 4.20 -17.28 -9.76
C GLY A 315 5.25 -18.40 -9.82
N ARG A 316 5.28 -19.22 -8.79
CA ARG A 316 6.13 -20.43 -8.77
C ARG A 316 5.61 -21.50 -9.75
N PRO A 317 6.47 -22.40 -10.25
CA PRO A 317 6.03 -23.53 -11.08
C PRO A 317 4.90 -24.35 -10.45
N GLU A 318 4.92 -24.57 -9.14
CA GLU A 318 3.90 -25.34 -8.42
C GLU A 318 2.53 -24.65 -8.45
N TYR A 319 2.49 -23.31 -8.39
CA TYR A 319 1.25 -22.54 -8.51
C TYR A 319 0.61 -22.77 -9.88
N ARG A 320 1.38 -22.65 -10.96
CA ARG A 320 0.87 -22.87 -12.32
C ARG A 320 0.41 -24.32 -12.54
N ALA A 321 1.15 -25.27 -11.98
CA ALA A 321 0.83 -26.69 -12.08
C ALA A 321 -0.47 -27.04 -11.34
N LYS A 322 -0.69 -26.50 -10.14
CA LYS A 322 -1.87 -26.78 -9.31
C LYS A 322 -3.12 -26.04 -9.76
N SER A 323 -2.98 -24.77 -10.12
CA SER A 323 -4.12 -23.90 -10.42
C SER A 323 -4.53 -23.91 -11.90
N GLY A 324 -3.60 -24.26 -12.79
CA GLY A 324 -3.78 -24.10 -14.24
C GLY A 324 -3.53 -22.69 -14.76
N TYR A 325 -3.49 -21.67 -13.89
CA TYR A 325 -3.20 -20.28 -14.26
C TYR A 325 -1.82 -20.15 -14.91
N LYS A 326 -1.69 -19.22 -15.87
CA LYS A 326 -0.40 -18.89 -16.49
C LYS A 326 0.24 -17.64 -15.90
N ILE A 327 -0.56 -16.80 -15.25
CA ILE A 327 -0.14 -15.57 -14.60
C ILE A 327 -0.62 -15.53 -13.15
N VAL A 328 0.00 -14.69 -12.34
CA VAL A 328 -0.55 -14.22 -11.07
C VAL A 328 -1.49 -13.06 -11.37
N ILE A 329 -2.72 -13.15 -10.88
CA ILE A 329 -3.70 -12.08 -10.99
C ILE A 329 -3.38 -11.06 -9.92
N GLY A 330 -2.60 -10.03 -10.25
CA GLY A 330 -2.30 -8.96 -9.31
C GLY A 330 -3.46 -7.98 -9.19
N LYS A 331 -3.92 -7.74 -7.96
CA LYS A 331 -5.09 -6.90 -7.71
C LYS A 331 -4.93 -6.10 -6.43
N CYS A 332 -5.79 -5.11 -6.29
CA CYS A 332 -6.29 -4.64 -4.99
C CYS A 332 -7.76 -4.32 -5.21
N THR A 333 -8.19 -3.07 -5.05
CA THR A 333 -9.55 -2.71 -5.48
C THR A 333 -9.70 -2.85 -6.99
N ARG A 334 -8.71 -2.40 -7.79
CA ARG A 334 -8.80 -2.37 -9.28
C ARG A 334 -7.49 -2.65 -10.03
N GLY A 335 -6.38 -2.79 -9.33
CA GLY A 335 -5.06 -3.07 -9.91
C GLY A 335 -3.97 -2.93 -8.86
N ALA A 336 -2.78 -3.43 -9.16
CA ALA A 336 -1.61 -3.34 -8.29
C ALA A 336 -0.36 -3.01 -9.10
N ASN A 337 0.55 -2.26 -8.48
CA ASN A 337 1.89 -2.02 -9.00
C ASN A 337 2.90 -2.52 -7.97
N TRP A 338 3.94 -3.22 -8.39
CA TRP A 338 5.07 -3.57 -7.53
C TRP A 338 6.37 -3.04 -8.09
N MET A 339 7.04 -2.16 -7.35
CA MET A 339 8.43 -1.81 -7.62
C MET A 339 9.33 -2.84 -6.99
N VAL A 340 10.26 -3.39 -7.78
CA VAL A 340 11.19 -4.44 -7.36
C VAL A 340 12.61 -4.00 -7.67
N SER A 341 13.51 -4.13 -6.72
CA SER A 341 14.93 -3.84 -6.93
C SER A 341 15.86 -4.83 -6.25
N ASP A 342 17.08 -4.92 -6.77
CA ASP A 342 18.23 -5.53 -6.10
C ASP A 342 19.46 -4.60 -6.29
N ALA A 343 20.66 -5.10 -6.01
CA ALA A 343 21.88 -4.31 -6.14
C ALA A 343 22.16 -3.78 -7.57
N GLN A 344 21.52 -4.31 -8.61
CA GLN A 344 21.82 -4.01 -10.00
C GLN A 344 20.58 -3.76 -10.88
N HIS A 345 19.43 -4.29 -10.50
CA HIS A 345 18.23 -4.28 -11.31
C HIS A 345 17.08 -3.54 -10.63
N ALA A 346 16.20 -3.01 -11.46
CA ALA A 346 14.96 -2.37 -11.04
C ALA A 346 13.85 -2.70 -12.05
N PHE A 347 12.64 -2.92 -11.55
CA PHE A 347 11.45 -3.21 -12.35
C PHE A 347 10.22 -2.59 -11.70
N VAL A 348 9.19 -2.36 -12.50
CA VAL A 348 7.81 -2.17 -12.02
C VAL A 348 6.96 -3.25 -12.67
N VAL A 349 6.29 -4.08 -11.87
CA VAL A 349 5.22 -4.97 -12.32
C VAL A 349 3.92 -4.20 -12.20
N GLU A 350 3.24 -3.98 -13.31
CA GLU A 350 1.96 -3.27 -13.37
C GLU A 350 0.87 -4.30 -13.68
N SER A 351 -0.22 -4.37 -12.91
CA SER A 351 -1.26 -5.39 -13.11
C SER A 351 -2.68 -4.87 -12.91
N ILE A 352 -3.61 -5.49 -13.63
CA ILE A 352 -5.05 -5.29 -13.46
C ILE A 352 -5.79 -6.65 -13.39
N PRO A 353 -6.86 -6.76 -12.58
CA PRO A 353 -7.58 -8.01 -12.36
C PRO A 353 -8.52 -8.38 -13.52
N ALA A 354 -8.98 -7.38 -14.28
CA ALA A 354 -9.90 -7.57 -15.41
C ALA A 354 -9.96 -6.31 -16.27
N ASP A 355 -9.62 -6.41 -17.55
CA ASP A 355 -9.94 -5.39 -18.55
C ASP A 355 -11.43 -5.44 -18.94
N GLN A 356 -11.82 -4.64 -19.94
CA GLN A 356 -13.19 -4.59 -20.50
C GLN A 356 -13.69 -5.92 -21.11
N HIS A 357 -12.81 -6.90 -21.29
CA HIS A 357 -13.11 -8.25 -21.76
C HIS A 357 -13.05 -9.28 -20.63
N GLY A 358 -12.89 -8.85 -19.38
CA GLY A 358 -12.77 -9.73 -18.23
C GLY A 358 -11.40 -10.40 -18.10
N THR A 359 -10.39 -9.93 -18.85
CA THR A 359 -9.06 -10.54 -18.89
C THR A 359 -8.11 -9.83 -17.92
N ALA A 360 -7.52 -10.57 -16.98
CA ALA A 360 -6.42 -10.08 -16.14
C ALA A 360 -5.17 -9.87 -16.99
N ARG A 361 -4.40 -8.86 -16.62
CA ARG A 361 -3.21 -8.46 -17.37
C ARG A 361 -2.10 -8.02 -16.45
N TYR A 362 -0.88 -8.17 -16.93
CA TYR A 362 0.28 -7.56 -16.32
C TYR A 362 1.23 -6.98 -17.37
N ALA A 363 2.13 -6.11 -16.95
CA ALA A 363 3.29 -5.68 -17.71
C ALA A 363 4.51 -5.53 -16.80
N ILE A 364 5.70 -5.54 -17.42
CA ILE A 364 6.96 -5.33 -16.71
C ILE A 364 7.64 -4.11 -17.34
N ARG A 365 7.68 -3.01 -16.60
CA ARG A 365 8.41 -1.81 -16.99
C ARG A 365 9.82 -1.84 -16.41
N LYS A 366 10.78 -1.38 -17.20
CA LYS A 366 12.20 -1.31 -16.89
C LYS A 366 12.68 0.14 -16.94
N PRO A 367 13.75 0.50 -16.21
CA PRO A 367 14.45 1.76 -16.40
C PRO A 367 14.73 2.02 -17.88
N GLY A 368 14.38 3.21 -18.37
CA GLY A 368 14.59 3.64 -19.76
C GLY A 368 13.32 3.55 -20.62
N ASP A 369 12.33 2.73 -20.25
CA ASP A 369 11.09 2.58 -21.02
C ASP A 369 10.29 3.89 -21.12
N MET A 370 10.44 4.79 -20.14
CA MET A 370 9.80 6.11 -20.10
C MET A 370 10.79 7.27 -20.33
N GLY A 371 11.98 6.97 -20.86
CA GLY A 371 13.03 7.96 -21.10
C GLY A 371 13.82 8.34 -19.84
N GLU A 372 13.92 7.43 -18.87
CA GLU A 372 14.84 7.58 -17.75
C GLU A 372 16.30 7.60 -18.23
N ARG A 373 17.07 8.60 -17.79
CA ARG A 373 18.46 8.82 -18.23
C ARG A 373 19.31 7.56 -17.99
N ASN A 374 19.93 7.07 -19.06
CA ASN A 374 20.80 5.89 -19.09
C ASN A 374 20.16 4.61 -18.51
N ALA A 375 18.82 4.48 -18.49
CA ALA A 375 18.16 3.36 -17.86
C ALA A 375 18.62 3.11 -16.39
N ALA A 376 18.87 4.19 -15.65
CA ALA A 376 19.50 4.13 -14.33
C ALA A 376 18.55 4.41 -13.15
N TYR A 377 17.26 4.59 -13.43
CA TYR A 377 16.23 4.76 -12.42
C TYR A 377 14.86 4.44 -13.01
N ILE A 378 13.87 4.23 -12.15
CA ILE A 378 12.47 4.03 -12.50
C ILE A 378 11.59 4.60 -11.40
N VAL A 379 10.46 5.20 -11.77
CA VAL A 379 9.50 5.80 -10.84
C VAL A 379 8.17 5.09 -11.00
N SER A 380 7.43 4.88 -9.91
CA SER A 380 6.04 4.47 -9.96
C SER A 380 5.25 5.13 -8.84
N THR A 381 4.02 5.49 -9.13
CA THR A 381 3.04 5.91 -8.12
C THR A 381 1.83 4.99 -8.27
N ASN A 382 0.62 5.52 -8.40
CA ASN A 382 -0.59 4.72 -8.62
C ASN A 382 -1.04 4.71 -10.08
N ASN A 383 -0.10 5.00 -10.96
CA ASN A 383 -0.27 5.01 -12.40
C ASN A 383 0.31 3.74 -13.02
N VAL A 384 -0.30 3.29 -14.12
CA VAL A 384 0.26 2.27 -15.02
C VAL A 384 0.75 2.96 -16.28
N GLU A 385 1.96 2.64 -16.73
CA GLU A 385 2.68 3.39 -17.78
C GLU A 385 3.20 2.49 -18.91
N ALA A 386 3.19 1.17 -18.73
CA ALA A 386 3.72 0.27 -19.73
C ALA A 386 2.97 0.38 -21.06
N ARG A 387 3.75 0.32 -22.14
CA ARG A 387 3.30 0.49 -23.52
C ARG A 387 2.70 -0.77 -24.15
N ASP A 388 2.72 -1.87 -23.41
CA ASP A 388 2.28 -3.20 -23.80
C ASP A 388 1.77 -3.96 -22.56
N SER A 389 1.27 -5.18 -22.75
CA SER A 389 0.81 -6.06 -21.68
C SER A 389 1.02 -7.53 -22.02
N TYR A 390 0.81 -8.40 -21.04
CA TYR A 390 0.59 -9.83 -21.20
C TYR A 390 -0.80 -10.16 -20.65
N ASN A 391 -1.52 -11.05 -21.33
CA ASN A 391 -2.85 -11.51 -20.92
C ASN A 391 -2.81 -12.73 -19.98
N GLU A 392 -3.98 -13.29 -19.62
CA GLU A 392 -4.10 -14.46 -18.74
C GLU A 392 -3.44 -15.74 -19.28
N ASP A 393 -3.26 -15.85 -20.60
CA ASP A 393 -2.52 -16.95 -21.23
C ASP A 393 -1.01 -16.71 -21.22
N ASN A 394 -0.56 -15.64 -20.57
CA ASN A 394 0.82 -15.15 -20.60
C ASN A 394 1.29 -14.83 -22.03
N ALA A 395 0.38 -14.44 -22.92
CA ALA A 395 0.69 -14.04 -24.28
C ALA A 395 0.96 -12.53 -24.34
N TYR A 396 2.08 -12.14 -24.97
CA TYR A 396 2.43 -10.75 -25.18
C TYR A 396 1.44 -10.08 -26.13
N ASP A 397 0.93 -8.92 -25.71
CA ASP A 397 -0.08 -8.14 -26.42
C ASP A 397 0.34 -6.65 -26.48
N PRO A 398 1.03 -6.24 -27.56
CA PRO A 398 1.40 -4.84 -27.77
C PRO A 398 0.20 -3.98 -28.21
N GLY A 399 -0.92 -4.59 -28.58
CA GLY A 399 -2.16 -3.90 -28.95
C GLY A 399 -2.95 -3.39 -27.75
N HIS A 400 -2.61 -3.87 -26.54
CA HIS A 400 -3.29 -3.53 -25.30
C HIS A 400 -2.30 -2.92 -24.29
N PRO A 401 -1.96 -1.63 -24.43
CA PRO A 401 -0.97 -1.00 -23.57
C PRO A 401 -1.53 -0.80 -22.15
N MET A 402 -0.81 -1.22 -21.11
CA MET A 402 -1.26 -1.04 -19.72
C MET A 402 -1.61 0.42 -19.38
N ARG A 403 -0.88 1.39 -19.96
CA ARG A 403 -1.12 2.84 -19.74
C ARG A 403 -2.52 3.33 -20.07
N GLN A 404 -3.35 2.56 -20.78
CA GLN A 404 -4.74 2.93 -21.00
C GLN A 404 -5.60 2.82 -19.73
N HIS A 405 -5.13 2.05 -18.73
CA HIS A 405 -5.85 1.75 -17.49
C HIS A 405 -5.57 2.74 -16.34
N GLY A 406 -4.90 3.86 -16.59
CA GLY A 406 -4.66 4.89 -15.56
C GLY A 406 -3.23 5.40 -15.54
N ASN A 407 -2.80 6.14 -16.56
CA ASN A 407 -1.49 6.81 -16.58
C ASN A 407 -1.51 8.20 -15.94
N ALA A 408 -0.33 8.79 -15.75
CA ALA A 408 -0.10 10.09 -15.09
C ALA A 408 -0.78 11.31 -15.76
N GLU A 409 -1.14 11.20 -17.04
CA GLU A 409 -1.67 12.31 -17.85
C GLU A 409 -3.17 12.18 -18.12
N GLN A 410 -3.77 11.03 -17.81
CA GLN A 410 -5.19 10.81 -18.00
C GLN A 410 -6.02 11.60 -16.97
N ARG A 411 -7.02 12.34 -17.47
CA ARG A 411 -7.93 13.20 -16.68
C ARG A 411 -7.18 14.17 -15.75
N PRO A 412 -6.40 15.09 -16.33
CA PRO A 412 -5.55 15.96 -15.53
C PRO A 412 -6.37 16.88 -14.61
N SER A 413 -5.85 17.10 -13.40
CA SER A 413 -6.37 18.08 -12.44
C SER A 413 -5.59 19.39 -12.51
N TYR A 414 -4.26 19.33 -12.46
CA TYR A 414 -3.38 20.50 -12.46
C TYR A 414 -2.17 20.27 -13.35
N PHE A 415 -1.72 21.32 -14.05
CA PHE A 415 -0.51 21.29 -14.87
C PHE A 415 -0.48 20.21 -15.97
N GLY A 416 -1.66 19.79 -16.45
CA GLY A 416 -1.78 18.68 -17.41
C GLY A 416 -1.49 17.31 -16.82
N LEU A 417 -1.47 17.19 -15.49
CA LEU A 417 -1.24 15.95 -14.74
C LEU A 417 -2.41 15.67 -13.80
N ASN A 418 -2.66 14.39 -13.53
CA ASN A 418 -3.52 13.99 -12.43
C ASN A 418 -2.73 13.88 -11.11
N ILE A 419 -3.41 13.50 -10.03
CA ILE A 419 -2.84 13.44 -8.68
C ILE A 419 -1.65 12.48 -8.54
N THR A 420 -1.63 11.41 -9.33
CA THR A 420 -0.52 10.44 -9.36
C THR A 420 0.62 10.97 -10.23
N GLY A 421 0.27 11.62 -11.35
CA GLY A 421 1.20 12.24 -12.27
C GLY A 421 2.04 13.36 -11.67
N THR A 422 1.50 14.20 -10.78
CA THR A 422 2.31 15.26 -10.14
C THR A 422 3.47 14.69 -9.32
N ARG A 423 3.25 13.59 -8.58
CA ARG A 423 4.28 12.90 -7.80
C ARG A 423 5.26 12.17 -8.70
N PHE A 424 4.75 11.46 -9.72
CA PHE A 424 5.56 10.77 -10.71
C PHE A 424 6.57 11.70 -11.38
N TRP A 425 6.11 12.84 -11.92
CA TRP A 425 7.00 13.80 -12.59
C TRP A 425 7.92 14.54 -11.62
N THR A 426 7.47 14.77 -10.38
CA THR A 426 8.34 15.32 -9.32
C THR A 426 9.55 14.43 -9.07
N PHE A 427 9.36 13.13 -8.88
CA PHE A 427 10.48 12.18 -8.76
C PHE A 427 11.35 12.14 -10.03
N MET A 428 10.74 12.05 -11.21
CA MET A 428 11.47 12.03 -12.49
C MET A 428 12.44 13.21 -12.62
N TRP A 429 12.00 14.41 -12.26
CA TRP A 429 12.82 15.62 -12.35
C TRP A 429 13.86 15.75 -11.23
N LEU A 430 13.51 15.37 -10.00
CA LEU A 430 14.48 15.37 -8.88
C LEU A 430 15.64 14.43 -9.19
N ILE A 431 15.37 13.22 -9.66
CA ILE A 431 16.43 12.26 -10.04
C ILE A 431 17.27 12.81 -11.20
N ARG A 432 16.66 13.41 -12.23
CA ARG A 432 17.40 13.99 -13.36
C ARG A 432 18.34 15.12 -12.94
N ARG A 433 17.91 16.00 -12.03
CA ARG A 433 18.68 17.16 -11.57
C ARG A 433 19.86 16.80 -10.67
N HIS A 434 19.76 15.69 -9.96
CA HIS A 434 20.78 15.23 -9.02
C HIS A 434 21.55 14.00 -9.51
N TYR A 435 21.37 13.63 -10.78
CA TYR A 435 21.94 12.42 -11.37
C TYR A 435 23.46 12.32 -11.17
N GLY A 436 23.91 11.19 -10.64
CA GLY A 436 25.32 10.89 -10.32
C GLY A 436 25.74 11.31 -8.91
N ALA A 437 24.86 11.97 -8.14
CA ALA A 437 25.15 12.48 -6.79
C ALA A 437 23.99 12.21 -5.80
N ILE A 438 23.12 11.24 -6.10
CA ILE A 438 21.97 10.91 -5.24
C ILE A 438 22.44 10.03 -4.07
N THR A 439 22.20 10.49 -2.85
CA THR A 439 22.48 9.74 -1.61
C THR A 439 21.18 9.41 -0.87
N PRO A 440 21.19 8.46 0.09
CA PRO A 440 20.03 8.23 0.96
C PRO A 440 19.53 9.52 1.62
N ALA A 441 20.44 10.37 2.11
CA ALA A 441 20.09 11.66 2.71
C ALA A 441 19.42 12.63 1.72
N THR A 442 19.85 12.62 0.45
CA THR A 442 19.21 13.40 -0.62
C THR A 442 17.76 12.98 -0.81
N VAL A 443 17.50 11.66 -0.87
CA VAL A 443 16.14 11.11 -1.07
C VAL A 443 15.27 11.34 0.17
N GLN A 444 15.81 11.18 1.38
CA GLN A 444 15.12 11.55 2.63
C GLN A 444 14.71 13.04 2.61
N GLY A 445 15.57 13.92 2.08
CA GLY A 445 15.24 15.33 1.86
C GLY A 445 14.10 15.55 0.87
N TRP A 446 14.08 14.81 -0.25
CA TRP A 446 12.98 14.89 -1.23
C TRP A 446 11.63 14.48 -0.65
N ARG A 447 11.62 13.47 0.21
CA ARG A 447 10.42 13.00 0.92
C ARG A 447 9.87 13.99 1.94
N ARG A 448 10.51 15.16 2.14
CA ARG A 448 10.00 16.27 2.96
C ARG A 448 9.46 17.43 2.12
N THR A 449 9.45 17.30 0.80
CA THR A 449 9.15 18.41 -0.10
C THR A 449 7.65 18.59 -0.30
N HIS A 450 7.22 19.85 -0.33
CA HIS A 450 5.83 20.26 -0.51
C HIS A 450 5.54 20.87 -1.88
N PHE A 451 6.54 21.01 -2.75
CA PHE A 451 6.36 21.49 -4.12
C PHE A 451 6.06 20.32 -5.07
N VAL A 452 5.59 20.64 -6.27
CA VAL A 452 5.54 19.70 -7.40
C VAL A 452 6.40 20.21 -8.55
N LEU A 453 6.92 19.29 -9.36
CA LEU A 453 7.53 19.61 -10.65
C LEU A 453 6.61 19.08 -11.75
N ASP A 454 6.17 19.97 -12.64
CA ASP A 454 5.32 19.55 -13.75
C ASP A 454 6.09 18.77 -14.82
N ARG A 455 5.40 18.36 -15.88
CA ARG A 455 5.99 17.58 -16.98
C ARG A 455 7.19 18.27 -17.63
N THR A 456 7.22 19.60 -17.67
CA THR A 456 8.34 20.39 -18.23
C THR A 456 9.46 20.66 -17.23
N GLY A 457 9.23 20.32 -15.95
CA GLY A 457 10.17 20.50 -14.85
C GLY A 457 10.01 21.85 -14.15
N VAL A 458 8.96 22.61 -14.45
CA VAL A 458 8.71 23.86 -13.71
C VAL A 458 8.26 23.52 -12.30
N ARG A 459 8.83 24.21 -11.31
CA ARG A 459 8.52 24.06 -9.89
C ARG A 459 7.33 24.92 -9.52
N HIS A 460 6.38 24.31 -8.82
CA HIS A 460 5.20 24.96 -8.27
C HIS A 460 5.17 24.72 -6.76
N ASP A 461 5.28 25.80 -5.99
CA ASP A 461 5.17 25.77 -4.52
C ASP A 461 3.75 26.14 -4.04
N THR A 462 3.03 26.92 -4.84
CA THR A 462 1.64 27.33 -4.61
C THR A 462 0.81 27.24 -5.89
N VAL A 463 -0.51 27.19 -5.73
CA VAL A 463 -1.49 27.24 -6.81
C VAL A 463 -2.63 28.19 -6.45
N PRO A 464 -3.12 29.03 -7.39
CA PRO A 464 -4.30 29.84 -7.17
C PRO A 464 -5.55 28.96 -7.07
N VAL A 465 -6.20 28.94 -5.91
CA VAL A 465 -7.50 28.30 -5.66
C VAL A 465 -8.46 29.36 -5.10
N ASP A 466 -9.59 29.56 -5.78
CA ASP A 466 -10.61 30.57 -5.41
C ASP A 466 -10.02 31.97 -5.15
N GLY A 467 -9.04 32.37 -5.96
CA GLY A 467 -8.37 33.67 -5.89
C GLY A 467 -7.32 33.81 -4.78
N ARG A 468 -6.91 32.71 -4.13
CA ARG A 468 -5.84 32.68 -3.11
C ARG A 468 -4.72 31.73 -3.52
N GLU A 469 -3.48 32.13 -3.26
CA GLU A 469 -2.33 31.24 -3.39
C GLU A 469 -2.33 30.21 -2.26
N VAL A 470 -2.48 28.93 -2.60
CA VAL A 470 -2.51 27.82 -1.66
C VAL A 470 -1.27 26.95 -1.85
N PRO A 471 -0.52 26.60 -0.78
CA PRO A 471 0.60 25.68 -0.89
C PRO A 471 0.20 24.33 -1.50
N THR A 472 0.98 23.82 -2.45
CA THR A 472 0.64 22.63 -3.26
C THR A 472 0.29 21.39 -2.42
N HIS A 473 1.00 21.14 -1.31
CA HIS A 473 0.72 20.02 -0.40
C HIS A 473 -0.65 20.11 0.32
N LEU A 474 -1.31 21.26 0.30
CA LEU A 474 -2.64 21.52 0.88
C LEU A 474 -3.72 21.76 -0.18
N VAL A 475 -3.42 21.51 -1.46
CA VAL A 475 -4.40 21.62 -2.55
C VAL A 475 -5.03 20.24 -2.81
N PRO A 476 -6.36 20.12 -2.75
CA PRO A 476 -7.04 18.89 -3.13
C PRO A 476 -6.68 18.47 -4.56
N ARG A 477 -6.44 17.18 -4.77
CA ARG A 477 -6.10 16.59 -6.07
C ARG A 477 -4.74 17.01 -6.65
N ILE A 478 -3.85 17.58 -5.84
CA ILE A 478 -2.42 17.69 -6.13
C ILE A 478 -1.68 16.78 -5.15
N GLY A 479 -0.97 15.77 -5.68
CA GLY A 479 -0.09 14.93 -4.87
C GLY A 479 1.32 15.52 -4.82
N THR A 480 1.84 15.76 -3.63
CA THR A 480 3.26 16.09 -3.38
C THR A 480 4.00 14.84 -2.86
N LEU A 481 5.34 14.89 -2.77
CA LEU A 481 6.12 13.78 -2.19
C LEU A 481 6.04 13.71 -0.65
N CYS A 482 5.47 14.73 -0.02
CA CYS A 482 5.04 14.71 1.38
C CYS A 482 3.66 15.34 1.36
N TRP A 483 2.61 14.53 1.34
CA TRP A 483 1.26 14.99 1.02
C TRP A 483 0.42 15.21 2.28
N HIS A 484 -0.36 16.30 2.33
CA HIS A 484 -1.15 16.69 3.50
C HIS A 484 -2.66 16.88 3.22
N ALA A 485 -3.04 17.19 1.98
CA ALA A 485 -4.39 17.64 1.61
C ALA A 485 -5.50 16.57 1.74
N SER A 486 -6.34 16.70 2.75
CA SER A 486 -7.51 15.83 3.01
C SER A 486 -8.79 16.64 3.32
N GLY A 487 -8.81 17.93 2.96
CA GLY A 487 -9.91 18.86 3.26
C GLY A 487 -9.97 20.04 2.29
N PRO A 488 -10.68 21.13 2.66
CA PRO A 488 -10.70 22.35 1.85
C PRO A 488 -9.29 22.87 1.55
N ALA A 489 -9.11 23.52 0.41
CA ALA A 489 -7.81 24.03 -0.01
C ALA A 489 -7.17 24.94 1.05
N GLY A 490 -5.91 24.65 1.41
CA GLY A 490 -5.15 25.39 2.42
C GLY A 490 -5.37 24.92 3.86
N VAL A 491 -6.16 23.86 4.08
CA VAL A 491 -6.43 23.31 5.41
C VAL A 491 -5.89 21.89 5.53
N ASP A 492 -4.97 21.68 6.46
CA ASP A 492 -4.55 20.35 6.87
C ASP A 492 -5.55 19.79 7.90
N THR A 493 -6.19 18.69 7.56
CA THR A 493 -7.19 18.07 8.46
C THR A 493 -6.57 17.13 9.48
N PHE A 494 -5.30 16.77 9.29
CA PHE A 494 -4.62 15.73 10.06
C PHE A 494 -5.38 14.40 10.07
N LYS A 495 -6.21 14.11 9.05
CA LYS A 495 -6.89 12.81 8.92
C LYS A 495 -6.09 11.79 8.13
N GLY A 496 -5.03 12.21 7.44
CA GLY A 496 -4.15 11.32 6.70
C GLY A 496 -3.21 12.02 5.74
N ILE A 497 -2.51 11.14 5.00
CA ILE A 497 -1.50 11.20 3.94
C ILE A 497 -0.05 11.48 4.38
N ASP A 498 0.86 10.69 3.77
CA ASP A 498 2.13 10.12 4.25
C ASP A 498 2.07 9.55 5.69
N VAL A 499 1.67 8.27 5.83
CA VAL A 499 1.64 7.54 7.12
C VAL A 499 3.01 6.99 7.48
N TYR A 500 3.77 6.49 6.50
CA TYR A 500 5.19 6.24 6.69
C TYR A 500 5.92 6.25 5.37
N VAL A 501 7.21 6.48 5.45
CA VAL A 501 8.11 6.50 4.30
C VAL A 501 9.29 5.59 4.59
N THR A 502 9.62 4.76 3.62
CA THR A 502 10.68 3.78 3.72
C THR A 502 11.71 3.99 2.62
N LEU A 503 12.98 3.83 2.97
CA LEU A 503 14.10 3.85 2.04
C LEU A 503 15.00 2.66 2.34
N SER A 504 15.28 1.83 1.34
CA SER A 504 16.21 0.71 1.43
C SER A 504 17.41 0.89 0.53
N THR A 505 18.55 0.39 0.98
CA THR A 505 19.79 0.32 0.20
C THR A 505 20.19 -1.14 0.04
N ALA A 506 20.17 -1.65 -1.20
CA ALA A 506 20.30 -3.08 -1.47
C ALA A 506 21.68 -3.63 -1.06
N GLN A 507 22.75 -2.85 -1.30
CA GLN A 507 24.13 -3.25 -1.04
C GLN A 507 24.43 -3.34 0.46
N ASP A 508 23.91 -2.40 1.26
CA ASP A 508 24.12 -2.37 2.71
C ASP A 508 23.07 -3.16 3.49
N ARG A 509 22.00 -3.59 2.79
CA ARG A 509 20.83 -4.24 3.38
C ARG A 509 20.30 -3.46 4.57
N THR A 510 20.23 -2.14 4.39
CA THR A 510 19.78 -1.19 5.40
C THR A 510 18.49 -0.53 4.96
N THR A 511 17.51 -0.50 5.86
CA THR A 511 16.20 0.13 5.67
C THR A 511 16.00 1.24 6.70
N PHE A 512 15.76 2.45 6.20
CA PHE A 512 15.43 3.66 6.96
C PHE A 512 13.93 3.92 6.87
N ARG A 513 13.33 4.44 7.93
CA ARG A 513 11.91 4.80 7.93
C ARG A 513 11.57 6.00 8.82
N THR A 514 10.43 6.63 8.53
CA THR A 514 9.76 7.57 9.45
C THR A 514 8.37 7.08 9.76
N LYS A 515 7.89 7.37 10.98
CA LYS A 515 6.48 7.28 11.32
C LYS A 515 5.78 8.63 11.11
N GLY A 516 4.66 8.62 10.42
CA GLY A 516 3.99 9.80 9.89
C GLY A 516 4.79 10.52 8.81
N ARG A 517 4.35 11.75 8.55
CA ARG A 517 4.84 12.62 7.49
C ARG A 517 6.32 12.98 7.71
N PRO A 518 7.21 12.77 6.72
CA PRO A 518 8.64 13.01 6.90
C PRO A 518 9.02 14.47 7.19
N CYS A 519 8.20 15.44 6.77
CA CYS A 519 8.43 16.87 7.03
C CYS A 519 8.24 17.25 8.52
N GLU A 520 7.56 16.38 9.28
CA GLU A 520 7.31 16.53 10.71
C GLU A 520 8.29 15.70 11.56
N TRP A 521 9.07 14.81 10.92
CA TRP A 521 10.10 14.00 11.54
C TRP A 521 11.35 14.81 11.92
N GLN A 522 11.75 14.73 13.19
CA GLN A 522 12.97 15.32 13.74
C GLN A 522 13.97 14.23 14.09
N GLY A 523 15.26 14.49 13.88
CA GLY A 523 16.33 13.53 14.15
C GLY A 523 16.58 12.53 13.01
N PRO A 524 17.41 11.49 13.26
CA PRO A 524 17.68 10.44 12.29
C PRO A 524 16.43 9.61 12.01
N TRP A 525 16.35 9.02 10.82
CA TRP A 525 15.28 8.06 10.49
C TRP A 525 15.57 6.73 11.19
N ASP A 526 14.52 6.01 11.55
CA ASP A 526 14.63 4.71 12.21
C ASP A 526 15.29 3.70 11.27
N GLU A 527 16.41 3.12 11.69
CA GLU A 527 17.27 2.27 10.87
C GLU A 527 17.20 0.80 11.32
N LEU A 528 17.11 -0.13 10.37
CA LEU A 528 17.40 -1.55 10.61
C LEU A 528 18.30 -2.11 9.52
N ARG A 529 19.17 -3.04 9.93
CA ARG A 529 20.10 -3.75 9.05
C ARG A 529 19.83 -5.25 9.06
N LEU A 530 19.88 -5.86 7.88
CA LEU A 530 19.80 -7.30 7.71
C LEU A 530 21.18 -7.98 7.57
N SER A 531 22.27 -7.22 7.69
CA SER A 531 23.65 -7.71 7.64
C SER A 531 24.00 -8.69 8.75
#